data_AF-A0A543HX47-F1
#
_entry.id   AF-A0A543HX47-F1
#
_cell.length_a   1.000
_cell.length_b   1.000
_cell.length_c   1.000
_cell.angle_alpha   90.00
_cell.angle_beta   90.00
_cell.angle_gamma   90.00
#
_symmetry.space_group_name_H-M   'P 1'
#
loop_
_entity.id
_entity.type
_entity.pdbx_description
1 polymer ?
#
loop_
_entity_poly.entity_id
_entity_poly.type
_entity_poly.pdbx_seq_one_letter_code
_entity_poly.pdbx_strand_id
1 'polypeptide(L)'
;MSEKVKIPPTPPGTGPAGRRLWRSVLSDYELAEHELQLLARACRVADTCSSLQATVDTDGPLTTSRLGEQRAHPALVELRQQSALLARLIVALRVPIGEQEMDTQRTRRRATRGVYRLGSAS
;
A
#
# COMPACT_ATOMS: atom_id res chain seq x y z
N MET A 1 -15.43 14.70 23.25
CA MET A 1 -15.46 13.23 23.09
C MET A 1 -15.04 12.93 21.66
N SER A 2 -13.85 12.36 21.42
CA SER A 2 -13.41 12.06 20.06
C SER A 2 -14.20 10.88 19.51
N GLU A 3 -14.98 11.15 18.47
CA GLU A 3 -15.70 10.14 17.71
C GLU A 3 -14.67 9.21 17.05
N LYS A 4 -14.64 7.94 17.51
CA LYS A 4 -13.77 6.93 16.91
C LYS A 4 -14.34 6.58 15.54
N VAL A 5 -13.68 7.04 14.48
CA VAL A 5 -13.98 6.61 13.11
C VAL A 5 -13.87 5.08 13.06
N LYS A 6 -14.97 4.39 12.72
CA LYS A 6 -15.00 2.93 12.61
C LYS A 6 -14.30 2.54 11.32
N ILE A 7 -13.08 2.03 11.44
CA ILE A 7 -12.32 1.48 10.30
C ILE A 7 -13.07 0.26 9.74
N PRO A 8 -13.37 0.20 8.44
CA PRO A 8 -14.02 -0.96 7.83
C PRO A 8 -13.17 -2.22 7.98
N PRO A 9 -13.80 -3.41 8.01
CA PRO A 9 -13.07 -4.65 8.11
C PRO A 9 -12.10 -4.81 6.93
N THR A 10 -10.94 -5.39 7.21
CA THR A 10 -9.95 -5.71 6.18
C THR A 10 -10.55 -6.70 5.17
N PRO A 11 -10.25 -6.60 3.87
CA PRO A 11 -10.73 -7.53 2.86
C PRO A 11 -10.43 -9.00 3.23
N PRO A 12 -11.32 -9.95 2.87
CA PRO A 12 -11.10 -11.37 3.13
C PRO A 12 -9.83 -11.86 2.42
N GLY A 13 -9.12 -12.81 3.05
CA GLY A 13 -7.87 -13.35 2.53
C GLY A 13 -6.64 -12.45 2.72
N THR A 14 -6.78 -11.31 3.42
CA THR A 14 -5.64 -10.44 3.76
C THR A 14 -4.82 -11.03 4.91
N GLY A 15 -3.53 -11.19 4.67
CA GLY A 15 -2.53 -11.65 5.62
C GLY A 15 -2.04 -10.56 6.57
N PRO A 16 -1.02 -10.86 7.40
CA PRO A 16 -0.55 -9.94 8.43
C PRO A 16 -0.02 -8.61 7.89
N ALA A 17 0.70 -8.60 6.76
CA ALA A 17 1.30 -7.41 6.21
C ALA A 17 0.22 -6.48 5.62
N GLY A 18 -0.69 -7.04 4.83
CA GLY A 18 -1.83 -6.30 4.29
C GLY A 18 -2.74 -5.75 5.38
N ARG A 19 -3.02 -6.51 6.44
CA ARG A 19 -3.84 -6.01 7.57
C ARG A 19 -3.18 -4.82 8.29
N ARG A 20 -1.85 -4.83 8.44
CA ARG A 20 -1.12 -3.67 9.01
C ARG A 20 -1.23 -2.45 8.10
N LEU A 21 -1.03 -2.63 6.80
CA LEU A 21 -1.17 -1.55 5.81
C LEU A 21 -2.59 -0.95 5.83
N TRP A 22 -3.62 -1.80 5.78
CA TRP A 22 -5.02 -1.37 5.81
C TRP A 22 -5.34 -0.48 7.01
N ARG A 23 -4.97 -0.92 8.22
CA ARG A 23 -5.21 -0.16 9.45
C ARG A 23 -4.41 1.13 9.49
N SER A 24 -3.15 1.10 9.05
CA SER A 24 -2.28 2.28 9.05
C SER A 24 -2.76 3.37 8.10
N VAL A 25 -3.37 3.00 6.97
CA VAL A 25 -3.92 3.99 6.04
C VAL A 25 -5.25 4.52 6.58
N LEU A 26 -6.17 3.65 6.99
CA LEU A 26 -7.51 4.06 7.42
C LEU A 26 -7.56 4.66 8.84
N SER A 27 -6.46 4.62 9.61
CA SER A 27 -6.34 5.40 10.84
C SER A 27 -6.17 6.89 10.58
N ASP A 28 -5.59 7.23 9.44
CA ASP A 28 -5.11 8.59 9.14
C ASP A 28 -5.90 9.24 7.99
N TYR A 29 -6.54 8.43 7.14
CA TYR A 29 -7.23 8.88 5.93
C TYR A 29 -8.63 8.26 5.80
N GLU A 30 -9.59 9.07 5.36
CA GLU A 30 -10.88 8.62 4.86
C GLU A 30 -10.78 8.44 3.34
N LEU A 31 -11.17 7.28 2.83
CA LEU A 31 -11.00 6.89 1.43
C LEU A 31 -12.35 6.71 0.74
N ALA A 32 -12.44 7.15 -0.51
CA ALA A 32 -13.54 6.83 -1.39
C ALA A 32 -13.55 5.33 -1.77
N GLU A 33 -14.67 4.84 -2.29
CA GLU A 33 -14.82 3.42 -2.62
C GLU A 33 -13.75 2.89 -3.59
N HIS A 34 -13.42 3.66 -4.62
CA HIS A 34 -12.39 3.27 -5.60
C HIS A 34 -10.98 3.24 -4.98
N GLU A 35 -10.69 4.13 -4.03
CA GLU A 35 -9.43 4.14 -3.28
C GLU A 35 -9.36 2.96 -2.31
N LEU A 36 -10.49 2.58 -1.69
CA LEU A 36 -10.57 1.36 -0.87
C LEU A 36 -10.28 0.10 -1.69
N GLN A 37 -10.78 0.01 -2.93
CA GLN A 37 -10.45 -1.10 -3.84
C GLN A 37 -8.94 -1.13 -4.18
N LEU A 38 -8.35 0.04 -4.39
CA LEU A 38 -6.92 0.17 -4.66
C LEU A 38 -6.07 -0.23 -3.44
N LEU A 39 -6.47 0.21 -2.24
CA LEU A 39 -5.84 -0.18 -0.98
C LEU A 39 -5.97 -1.69 -0.74
N ALA A 40 -7.15 -2.28 -1.02
CA ALA A 40 -7.36 -3.72 -0.92
C ALA A 40 -6.38 -4.50 -1.81
N ARG A 41 -6.15 -4.02 -3.04
CA ARG A 41 -5.15 -4.60 -3.94
C ARG A 41 -3.73 -4.44 -3.39
N ALA A 42 -3.38 -3.27 -2.88
CA ALA A 42 -2.09 -3.02 -2.25
C ALA A 42 -1.83 -3.95 -1.05
N CYS A 43 -2.86 -4.22 -0.24
CA CYS A 43 -2.76 -5.13 0.90
C CYS A 43 -2.36 -6.56 0.47
N ARG A 44 -3.01 -7.08 -0.59
CA ARG A 44 -2.65 -8.41 -1.14
C ARG A 44 -1.22 -8.45 -1.65
N VAL A 45 -0.78 -7.41 -2.37
CA VAL A 45 0.61 -7.32 -2.86
C VAL A 45 1.59 -7.27 -1.69
N ALA A 46 1.27 -6.54 -0.61
CA ALA A 46 2.11 -6.50 0.59
C ALA A 46 2.25 -7.89 1.25
N ASP A 47 1.17 -8.68 1.30
CA ASP A 47 1.23 -10.05 1.79
C ASP A 47 2.08 -10.96 0.87
N THR A 48 1.93 -10.83 -0.45
CA THR A 48 2.78 -11.54 -1.42
C THR A 48 4.26 -11.19 -1.24
N CYS A 49 4.60 -9.90 -1.10
CA CYS A 49 5.97 -9.47 -0.81
C CYS A 49 6.48 -10.10 0.49
N SER A 50 5.67 -10.12 1.54
CA SER A 50 6.05 -10.74 2.83
C SER A 50 6.34 -12.24 2.69
N SER A 51 5.55 -12.97 1.89
CA SER A 51 5.78 -14.39 1.63
C SER A 51 7.04 -14.64 0.82
N LEU A 52 7.26 -13.86 -0.26
CA LEU A 52 8.44 -13.98 -1.11
C LEU A 52 9.72 -13.61 -0.36
N GLN A 53 9.66 -12.58 0.50
CA GLN A 53 10.79 -12.22 1.36
C GLN A 53 11.15 -13.36 2.29
N ALA A 54 10.17 -14.01 2.94
CA ALA A 54 10.42 -15.15 3.80
C ALA A 54 11.08 -16.34 3.06
N THR A 55 10.68 -16.60 1.81
CA THR A 55 11.34 -17.58 0.95
C THR A 55 12.79 -17.20 0.69
N VAL A 56 13.06 -15.95 0.28
CA VAL A 56 14.43 -15.47 0.02
C VAL A 56 15.30 -15.49 1.28
N ASP A 57 14.72 -15.16 2.45
CA ASP A 57 15.43 -15.19 3.72
C ASP A 57 15.83 -16.62 4.12
N THR A 58 15.02 -17.60 3.72
CA THR A 58 15.26 -19.03 4.00
C THR A 58 16.26 -19.64 3.01
N ASP A 59 16.06 -19.43 1.72
CA ASP A 59 16.81 -20.09 0.64
C ASP A 59 18.08 -19.31 0.25
N GLY A 60 18.13 -18.03 0.59
CA GLY A 60 19.17 -17.10 0.17
C GLY A 60 18.85 -16.38 -1.15
N PRO A 61 19.59 -15.30 -1.46
CA PRO A 61 19.34 -14.46 -2.63
C PRO A 61 19.87 -15.06 -3.96
N LEU A 62 20.69 -16.10 -3.88
CA LEU A 62 21.31 -16.78 -5.03
C LEU A 62 20.90 -18.25 -5.06
N THR A 63 20.74 -18.80 -6.25
CA THR A 63 20.48 -20.21 -6.50
C THR A 63 21.43 -20.73 -7.58
N THR A 64 21.80 -22.01 -7.48
CA THR A 64 22.71 -22.65 -8.42
C THR A 64 21.91 -23.27 -9.57
N SER A 65 22.22 -22.88 -10.80
CA SER A 65 21.69 -23.49 -12.02
C SER A 65 22.16 -24.94 -12.16
N ARG A 66 21.48 -25.74 -12.99
CA ARG A 66 21.91 -27.11 -13.35
C ARG A 66 23.34 -27.17 -13.88
N LEU A 67 23.83 -26.10 -14.51
CA LEU A 67 25.19 -25.98 -15.06
C LEU A 67 26.23 -25.48 -14.03
N GLY A 68 25.85 -25.28 -12.76
CA GLY A 68 26.75 -24.84 -11.69
C GLY A 68 26.89 -23.32 -11.53
N GLU A 69 26.30 -22.52 -12.43
CA GLU A 69 26.33 -21.05 -12.35
C GLU A 69 25.43 -20.52 -11.21
N GLN A 70 25.92 -19.51 -10.49
CA GLN A 70 25.11 -18.78 -9.52
C GLN A 70 24.22 -17.75 -10.23
N ARG A 71 22.92 -17.76 -9.92
CA ARG A 71 21.93 -16.82 -10.46
C ARG A 71 21.04 -16.29 -9.34
N ALA A 72 20.38 -15.16 -9.57
CA ALA A 72 19.43 -14.63 -8.60
C ALA A 72 18.29 -15.63 -8.35
N HIS A 73 17.90 -15.79 -7.09
CA HIS A 73 16.78 -16.64 -6.72
C HIS A 73 15.49 -16.16 -7.40
N PRO A 74 14.67 -17.03 -8.03
CA PRO A 74 13.44 -16.62 -8.71
C PRO A 74 12.49 -15.82 -7.82
N ALA A 75 12.35 -16.21 -6.55
CA ALA A 75 11.53 -15.48 -5.57
C ALA A 75 12.05 -14.04 -5.33
N LEU A 76 13.36 -13.80 -5.40
CA LEU A 76 13.94 -12.46 -5.28
C LEU A 76 13.62 -11.61 -6.51
N VAL A 77 13.64 -12.21 -7.69
CA VAL A 77 13.25 -11.52 -8.93
C VAL A 77 11.78 -11.10 -8.87
N GLU A 78 10.90 -12.02 -8.46
CA GLU A 78 9.47 -11.73 -8.30
C GLU A 78 9.21 -10.69 -7.20
N LEU A 79 9.89 -10.79 -6.06
CA LEU A 79 9.77 -9.84 -4.96
C LEU A 79 10.07 -8.41 -5.41
N ARG A 80 11.08 -8.20 -6.26
CA ARG A 80 11.39 -6.87 -6.81
C ARG A 80 10.24 -6.33 -7.67
N GLN A 81 9.60 -7.17 -8.47
CA GLN A 81 8.46 -6.78 -9.31
C GLN A 81 7.24 -6.43 -8.46
N GLN A 82 6.92 -7.25 -7.47
CA GLN A 82 5.81 -7.01 -6.54
C GLN A 82 6.04 -5.75 -5.69
N SER A 83 7.29 -5.51 -5.25
CA SER A 83 7.65 -4.29 -4.52
C SER A 83 7.47 -3.03 -5.39
N ALA A 84 7.85 -3.11 -6.66
CA ALA A 84 7.64 -2.01 -7.59
C ALA A 84 6.14 -1.79 -7.89
N LEU A 85 5.34 -2.85 -7.98
CA LEU A 85 3.88 -2.74 -8.10
C LEU A 85 3.26 -2.10 -6.85
N LEU A 86 3.66 -2.54 -5.65
CA LEU A 86 3.19 -1.98 -4.40
C LEU A 86 3.48 -0.48 -4.32
N ALA A 87 4.71 -0.06 -4.65
CA ALA A 87 5.07 1.35 -4.69
C ALA A 87 4.14 2.16 -5.62
N ARG A 88 3.83 1.64 -6.82
CA ARG A 88 2.90 2.28 -7.76
C ARG A 88 1.48 2.38 -7.21
N LEU A 89 0.98 1.32 -6.56
CA LEU A 89 -0.35 1.33 -5.93
C LEU A 89 -0.43 2.35 -4.78
N ILE A 90 0.61 2.44 -3.95
CA ILE A 90 0.70 3.43 -2.87
C ILE A 90 0.77 4.87 -3.42
N VAL A 91 1.51 5.08 -4.51
CA VAL A 91 1.53 6.40 -5.18
C VAL A 91 0.16 6.72 -5.77
N ALA A 92 -0.50 5.77 -6.43
CA ALA A 92 -1.82 5.96 -7.02
C ALA A 92 -2.91 6.29 -5.97
N LEU A 93 -2.81 5.76 -4.75
CA LEU A 93 -3.66 6.17 -3.61
C LEU A 93 -3.49 7.65 -3.22
N ARG A 94 -2.42 8.32 -3.66
CA ARG A 94 -2.15 9.73 -3.39
C ARG A 94 -2.51 10.64 -4.57
N VAL A 95 -2.99 10.08 -5.69
CA VAL A 95 -3.31 10.85 -6.89
C VAL A 95 -4.76 11.31 -6.80
N PRO A 96 -5.04 12.62 -6.70
CA PRO A 96 -6.41 13.12 -6.80
C PRO A 96 -6.95 12.82 -8.20
N ILE A 97 -8.09 12.12 -8.28
CA ILE A 97 -8.78 11.84 -9.55
C ILE A 97 -9.79 12.96 -9.79
N GLY A 98 -9.41 13.93 -10.62
CA GLY A 98 -10.26 15.04 -11.05
C GLY A 98 -9.47 16.05 -11.85
N GLU A 99 -10.06 16.60 -12.92
CA GLU A 99 -9.46 17.64 -13.74
C GLU A 99 -9.26 18.92 -12.91
N GLN A 100 -8.09 19.04 -12.29
CA GLN A 100 -7.53 20.34 -11.95
C GLN A 100 -6.10 20.38 -12.47
N GLU A 101 -5.94 21.27 -13.44
CA GLU A 101 -4.75 21.53 -14.24
C GLU A 101 -3.47 21.53 -13.40
N MET A 102 -2.45 20.93 -14.00
CA MET A 102 -1.08 20.96 -13.53
C MET A 102 -0.59 22.41 -13.43
N ASP A 103 -0.40 22.92 -12.22
CA ASP A 103 0.59 23.97 -11.97
C ASP A 103 1.83 23.35 -11.34
N THR A 104 2.82 23.14 -12.19
CA THR A 104 4.15 22.59 -11.93
C THR A 104 5.02 23.54 -11.10
N GLN A 105 4.58 24.02 -9.92
CA GLN A 105 5.44 24.85 -9.07
C GLN A 105 5.00 24.94 -7.60
N ARG A 106 4.75 23.84 -6.88
CA ARG A 106 4.76 23.87 -5.38
C ARG A 106 4.76 22.47 -4.75
N THR A 107 5.94 21.85 -4.73
CA THR A 107 6.36 21.00 -3.59
C THR A 107 6.47 21.86 -2.32
N ARG A 108 5.35 22.40 -1.83
CA ARG A 108 5.20 22.88 -0.44
C ARG A 108 3.75 22.73 -0.02
N ARG A 109 3.56 21.76 0.89
CA ARG A 109 2.65 21.78 2.04
C ARG A 109 1.52 22.80 1.95
N ARG A 110 0.31 22.31 1.72
CA ARG A 110 -0.89 22.92 2.26
C ARG A 110 -1.85 21.80 2.64
N ALA A 111 -2.12 21.71 3.93
CA ALA A 111 -3.27 20.96 4.43
C ALA A 111 -4.52 21.48 3.69
N THR A 112 -5.13 20.64 2.88
CA THR A 112 -6.42 20.91 2.26
C THR A 112 -7.50 20.62 3.30
N ARG A 113 -7.85 21.66 4.06
CA ARG A 113 -9.22 21.85 4.61
C ARG A 113 -10.19 21.93 3.42
N GLY A 114 -11.42 21.45 3.42
CA GLY A 114 -12.27 20.64 4.31
C GLY A 114 -13.30 19.92 3.41
N VAL A 115 -14.05 18.91 3.86
CA VAL A 115 -15.33 18.97 4.60
C VAL A 115 -15.52 17.55 5.18
N TYR A 116 -15.42 17.31 6.48
CA TYR A 116 -16.54 17.37 7.41
C TYR A 116 -16.05 17.84 8.79
N ARG A 117 -16.53 19.00 9.22
CA ARG A 117 -16.40 19.46 10.60
C ARG A 117 -17.43 18.67 11.40
N LEU A 118 -17.02 17.63 12.12
CA LEU A 118 -17.88 17.03 13.14
C LEU A 118 -18.18 18.07 14.23
N GLY A 119 -19.48 18.18 14.54
CA GLY A 119 -20.11 19.31 15.20
C GLY A 119 -19.62 19.60 16.61
N SER A 120 -19.55 20.89 16.91
CA SER A 120 -19.64 21.43 18.26
C SER A 120 -21.03 22.03 18.39
N ALA A 121 -21.87 21.49 19.26
CA ALA A 121 -23.07 22.15 19.76
C ALA A 121 -23.08 22.03 21.29
N SER A 122 -23.11 23.22 21.90
CA SER A 122 -23.50 23.66 23.25
C SER A 122 -23.32 22.75 24.46
#